data_AF-A0A353LVF2-F1
#
_entry.id   AF-A0A353LVF2-F1
#
_cell.length_a   1.000
_cell.length_b   1.000
_cell.length_c   1.000
_cell.angle_alpha   90.00
_cell.angle_beta   90.00
_cell.angle_gamma   90.00
#
_symmetry.space_group_name_H-M   'P 1'
#
loop_
_entity.id
_entity.type
_entity.pdbx_description
1 polymer ?
#
loop_
_entity_poly.entity_id
_entity_poly.type
_entity_poly.pdbx_seq_one_letter_code
_entity_poly.pdbx_strand_id
1 'polypeptide(L)'
;LVDGSWALQELAAMDFPVGIGVLPVMEEPITVGQAHLHSVSSKTKYPDEAWKLVEFLSSREYQTNVVRSGLWLPNRVDMYEKENLGVWMNPEVYPEGFEDMLEYFTVYEVLWPAVMVPAEALDIIIEEFDNFFLAGQPIDEVMSRLKGRVDPILQRQ
;
A
#
# COMPACT_ATOMS: atom_id res chain seq x y z
N LEU A 1 -10.10 6.72 10.92
CA LEU A 1 -8.74 6.24 10.61
C LEU A 1 -8.70 5.98 9.10
N VAL A 2 -7.68 6.45 8.41
CA VAL A 2 -7.37 6.02 7.03
C VAL A 2 -6.08 5.23 7.13
N ASP A 3 -6.13 3.96 6.77
CA ASP A 3 -4.99 3.05 6.89
C ASP A 3 -5.03 2.02 5.76
N GLY A 4 -3.94 1.29 5.57
CA GLY A 4 -3.84 0.27 4.54
C GLY A 4 -4.26 -1.12 4.99
N SER A 5 -4.28 -2.05 4.04
CA SER A 5 -4.64 -3.45 4.26
C SER A 5 -3.71 -4.20 5.23
N TRP A 6 -2.55 -3.65 5.59
CA TRP A 6 -1.68 -4.20 6.62
C TRP A 6 -2.28 -4.16 8.02
N ALA A 7 -3.22 -3.24 8.29
CA ALA A 7 -3.88 -3.12 9.59
C ALA A 7 -4.98 -4.16 9.81
N LEU A 8 -5.46 -4.82 8.75
CA LEU A 8 -6.66 -5.65 8.81
C LEU A 8 -6.51 -6.87 9.73
N GLN A 9 -5.34 -7.51 9.74
CA GLN A 9 -5.05 -8.61 10.66
C GLN A 9 -5.23 -8.20 12.13
N GLU A 10 -4.74 -7.03 12.51
CA GLU A 10 -4.85 -6.54 13.88
C GLU A 10 -6.29 -6.11 14.19
N LEU A 11 -6.94 -5.39 13.27
CA LEU A 11 -8.34 -4.97 13.40
C LEU A 11 -9.30 -6.15 13.57
N ALA A 12 -9.08 -7.24 12.83
CA ALA A 12 -9.87 -8.46 12.94
C ALA A 12 -9.72 -9.16 14.30
N ALA A 13 -8.59 -8.97 14.98
CA ALA A 13 -8.35 -9.51 16.32
C ALA A 13 -8.91 -8.62 17.45
N MET A 14 -9.46 -7.45 17.13
CA MET A 14 -10.02 -6.54 18.12
C MET A 14 -11.43 -6.98 18.52
N ASP A 15 -11.74 -6.89 19.83
CA ASP A 15 -13.06 -7.24 20.38
C ASP A 15 -14.06 -6.06 20.25
N PHE A 16 -14.18 -5.51 19.05
CA PHE A 16 -15.22 -4.52 18.72
C PHE A 16 -15.60 -4.55 17.23
N PRO A 17 -16.81 -4.08 16.85
CA PRO A 17 -17.23 -4.06 15.45
C PRO A 17 -16.39 -3.12 14.58
N VAL A 18 -15.73 -3.67 13.57
CA VAL A 18 -14.98 -2.90 12.56
C VAL A 18 -15.76 -2.84 11.26
N GLY A 19 -16.03 -1.61 10.78
CA GLY A 19 -16.52 -1.37 9.43
C GLY A 19 -15.39 -0.86 8.53
N ILE A 20 -15.48 -1.16 7.25
CA ILE A 20 -14.49 -0.73 6.24
C ILE A 20 -15.24 -0.09 5.07
N GLY A 21 -14.62 0.90 4.43
CA GLY A 21 -15.17 1.59 3.28
C GLY A 21 -14.06 2.19 2.43
N VAL A 22 -14.42 2.55 1.20
CA VAL A 22 -13.53 3.22 0.25
C VAL A 22 -13.29 4.67 0.66
N LEU A 23 -12.21 5.28 0.15
CA LEU A 23 -11.96 6.70 0.35
C LEU A 23 -13.08 7.55 -0.27
N PRO A 24 -13.45 8.69 0.34
CA PRO A 24 -14.38 9.63 -0.28
C PRO A 24 -13.89 10.07 -1.66
N VAL A 25 -14.75 9.96 -2.66
CA VAL A 25 -14.45 10.41 -4.02
C VAL A 25 -14.50 11.93 -4.07
N MET A 26 -13.42 12.55 -4.55
CA MET A 26 -13.36 13.97 -4.82
C MET A 26 -13.73 14.22 -6.29
N GLU A 27 -12.76 14.17 -7.21
CA GLU A 27 -13.01 14.28 -8.66
C GLU A 27 -13.18 12.90 -9.31
N GLU A 28 -12.29 11.97 -8.98
CA GLU A 28 -12.28 10.60 -9.49
C GLU A 28 -11.91 9.61 -8.36
N PRO A 29 -12.38 8.35 -8.43
CA PRO A 29 -11.99 7.33 -7.47
C PRO A 29 -10.51 7.00 -7.62
N ILE A 30 -9.75 7.17 -6.53
CA ILE A 30 -8.33 6.83 -6.47
C ILE A 30 -8.06 6.14 -5.14
N THR A 31 -7.27 5.07 -5.18
CA THR A 31 -6.55 4.55 -4.01
C THR A 31 -5.07 4.42 -4.31
N VAL A 32 -4.24 4.43 -3.27
CA VAL A 32 -2.79 4.31 -3.42
C VAL A 32 -2.34 2.88 -3.18
N GLY A 33 -1.64 2.35 -4.16
CA GLY A 33 -1.06 1.02 -4.18
C GLY A 33 0.40 0.97 -3.79
N GLN A 34 0.76 -0.01 -2.96
CA GLN A 34 2.15 -0.36 -2.68
C GLN A 34 2.32 -1.86 -2.49
N ALA A 35 3.54 -2.35 -2.69
CA ALA A 35 3.86 -3.76 -2.56
C ALA A 35 4.92 -3.98 -1.47
N HIS A 36 4.74 -5.05 -0.68
CA HIS A 36 5.82 -5.61 0.11
C HIS A 36 6.67 -6.54 -0.79
N LEU A 37 7.98 -6.32 -0.81
CA LEU A 37 8.90 -7.06 -1.67
C LEU A 37 9.94 -7.83 -0.85
N HIS A 38 10.14 -9.09 -1.19
CA HIS A 38 11.25 -9.88 -0.70
C HIS A 38 12.43 -9.76 -1.68
N SER A 39 13.57 -9.28 -1.19
CA SER A 39 14.74 -9.01 -2.01
C SER A 39 15.97 -9.75 -1.48
N VAL A 40 16.82 -10.22 -2.40
CA VAL A 40 18.10 -10.85 -2.07
C VAL A 40 19.21 -9.81 -2.11
N SER A 41 20.07 -9.78 -1.08
CA SER A 41 21.27 -8.94 -1.11
C SER A 41 22.18 -9.35 -2.27
N SER A 42 22.60 -8.38 -3.08
CA SER A 42 23.55 -8.61 -4.19
C SER A 42 24.94 -9.08 -3.73
N LYS A 43 25.23 -8.99 -2.42
CA LYS A 43 26.50 -9.41 -1.81
C LYS A 43 26.37 -10.70 -0.99
N THR A 44 25.25 -11.42 -1.10
CA THR A 44 25.07 -12.68 -0.36
C THR A 44 26.14 -13.70 -0.74
N LYS A 45 26.59 -14.48 0.25
CA LYS A 45 27.50 -15.62 0.02
C LYS A 45 26.75 -16.89 -0.41
N TYR A 46 25.41 -16.87 -0.34
CA TYR A 46 24.52 -18.01 -0.55
C TYR A 46 23.40 -17.63 -1.52
N PRO A 47 23.71 -17.36 -2.81
CA PRO A 47 22.71 -16.87 -3.76
C PRO A 47 21.62 -17.91 -4.06
N ASP A 48 21.97 -19.19 -4.17
CA ASP A 48 21.02 -20.25 -4.51
C ASP A 48 20.05 -20.53 -3.37
N GLU A 49 20.53 -20.57 -2.13
CA GLU A 49 19.68 -20.75 -0.95
C GLU A 49 18.79 -19.52 -0.71
N ALA A 50 19.33 -18.31 -0.89
CA ALA A 50 18.55 -17.09 -0.77
C ALA A 50 17.45 -17.02 -1.84
N TRP A 51 17.75 -17.46 -3.07
CA TRP A 51 16.76 -17.54 -4.13
C TRP A 51 15.62 -18.51 -3.80
N LYS A 52 15.94 -19.72 -3.29
CA LYS A 52 14.92 -20.69 -2.85
C LYS A 52 14.00 -20.11 -1.77
N LEU A 53 14.55 -19.33 -0.83
CA LEU A 53 13.74 -18.67 0.19
C LEU A 53 12.81 -17.62 -0.43
N VAL A 54 13.31 -16.74 -1.29
CA VAL A 54 12.49 -15.71 -1.94
C VAL A 54 11.43 -16.33 -2.84
N GLU A 55 11.75 -17.42 -3.56
CA GLU A 55 10.79 -18.18 -4.35
C GLU A 55 9.66 -18.75 -3.48
N PHE A 56 10.01 -19.34 -2.33
CA PHE A 56 9.01 -19.83 -1.37
C PHE A 56 8.14 -18.70 -0.82
N LEU A 57 8.73 -17.60 -0.38
CA LEU A 57 8.01 -16.43 0.14
C LEU A 57 7.15 -15.75 -0.94
N SER A 58 7.45 -15.95 -2.22
CA SER A 58 6.66 -15.42 -3.35
C SER A 58 5.66 -16.45 -3.90
N SER A 59 5.66 -17.67 -3.36
CA SER A 59 4.80 -18.75 -3.82
C SER A 59 3.32 -18.42 -3.60
N ARG A 60 2.45 -19.01 -4.42
CA ARG A 60 1.00 -18.84 -4.27
C ARG A 60 0.53 -19.32 -2.89
N GLU A 61 1.05 -20.44 -2.40
CA GLU A 61 0.68 -21.01 -1.10
C GLU A 61 0.99 -20.05 0.04
N TYR A 62 2.25 -19.60 0.13
CA TYR A 62 2.66 -18.67 1.18
C TYR A 62 1.84 -17.37 1.13
N GLN A 63 1.77 -16.74 -0.05
CA GLN A 63 1.06 -15.48 -0.21
C GLN A 63 -0.44 -15.60 0.11
N THR A 64 -1.09 -16.70 -0.32
CA THR A 64 -2.50 -16.98 0.01
C THR A 64 -2.72 -17.06 1.52
N ASN A 65 -1.83 -17.76 2.24
CA ASN A 65 -1.95 -17.87 3.69
C ASN A 65 -1.75 -16.52 4.40
N VAL A 66 -0.81 -15.70 3.92
CA VAL A 66 -0.56 -14.35 4.44
C VAL A 66 -1.80 -13.46 4.27
N VAL A 67 -2.33 -13.36 3.06
CA VAL A 67 -3.53 -12.52 2.82
C VAL A 67 -4.73 -13.08 3.57
N ARG A 68 -4.92 -14.40 3.62
CA ARG A 68 -6.03 -15.02 4.36
C ARG A 68 -6.01 -14.73 5.86
N SER A 69 -4.84 -14.43 6.40
CA SER A 69 -4.67 -14.00 7.80
C SER A 69 -4.97 -12.51 8.04
N GLY A 70 -5.29 -11.74 6.99
CA GLY A 70 -5.58 -10.31 7.04
C GLY A 70 -4.38 -9.41 6.83
N LEU A 71 -3.22 -9.98 6.50
CA LEU A 71 -2.04 -9.18 6.21
C LEU A 71 -1.93 -8.97 4.69
N TRP A 72 -2.15 -7.74 4.23
CA TRP A 72 -2.12 -7.33 2.82
C TRP A 72 -3.26 -7.91 1.96
N LEU A 73 -3.17 -7.66 0.65
CA LEU A 73 -4.10 -8.15 -0.38
C LEU A 73 -3.36 -8.98 -1.43
N PRO A 74 -4.07 -9.81 -2.23
CA PRO A 74 -3.44 -10.60 -3.27
C PRO A 74 -2.64 -9.76 -4.28
N ASN A 75 -1.48 -10.26 -4.67
CA ASN A 75 -0.65 -9.67 -5.73
C ASN A 75 -0.76 -10.43 -7.06
N ARG A 76 -1.79 -11.25 -7.23
CA ARG A 76 -2.06 -12.06 -8.43
C ARG A 76 -3.45 -11.74 -8.96
N VAL A 77 -3.52 -11.37 -10.23
CA VAL A 77 -4.78 -10.92 -10.87
C VAL A 77 -5.87 -11.98 -10.77
N ASP A 78 -5.54 -13.25 -10.99
CA ASP A 78 -6.51 -14.36 -10.95
C ASP A 78 -7.17 -14.52 -9.57
N MET A 79 -6.53 -14.08 -8.49
CA MET A 79 -7.11 -14.16 -7.14
C MET A 79 -8.28 -13.19 -6.93
N TYR A 80 -8.46 -12.20 -7.80
CA TYR A 80 -9.60 -11.28 -7.77
C TYR A 80 -10.78 -11.75 -8.64
N GLU A 81 -10.64 -12.87 -9.35
CA GLU A 81 -11.76 -13.50 -10.06
C GLU A 81 -12.76 -14.07 -9.06
N LYS A 82 -14.05 -14.00 -9.39
CA LYS A 82 -15.17 -14.32 -8.47
C LYS A 82 -15.07 -15.74 -7.90
N GLU A 83 -14.67 -16.68 -8.73
CA GLU A 83 -14.44 -18.09 -8.40
C GLU A 83 -13.28 -18.32 -7.43
N ASN A 84 -12.33 -17.39 -7.35
CA ASN A 84 -11.12 -17.51 -6.53
C ASN A 84 -11.18 -16.69 -5.23
N LEU A 85 -12.17 -15.81 -5.03
CA LEU A 85 -12.29 -14.99 -3.81
C LEU A 85 -12.30 -15.84 -2.53
N GLY A 86 -13.00 -16.97 -2.55
CA GLY A 86 -13.05 -17.88 -1.40
C GLY A 86 -11.72 -18.53 -1.00
N VAL A 87 -10.71 -18.49 -1.89
CA VAL A 87 -9.37 -19.02 -1.63
C VAL A 87 -8.67 -18.20 -0.54
N TRP A 88 -8.84 -16.87 -0.56
CA TRP A 88 -8.12 -15.96 0.32
C TRP A 88 -9.03 -15.15 1.25
N MET A 89 -10.25 -14.81 0.85
CA MET A 89 -11.16 -14.09 1.74
C MET A 89 -11.59 -15.00 2.90
N ASN A 90 -11.31 -14.53 4.11
CA ASN A 90 -11.71 -15.15 5.37
C ASN A 90 -12.78 -14.29 6.06
N PRO A 91 -14.02 -14.77 6.25
CA PRO A 91 -15.08 -14.01 6.91
C PRO A 91 -14.76 -13.56 8.35
N GLU A 92 -13.80 -14.21 9.02
CA GLU A 92 -13.33 -13.79 10.36
C GLU A 92 -12.40 -12.57 10.32
N VAL A 93 -11.88 -12.25 9.14
CA VAL A 93 -10.86 -11.21 8.94
C VAL A 93 -11.40 -10.08 8.07
N TYR A 94 -12.13 -10.42 7.02
CA TYR A 94 -12.68 -9.50 6.03
C TYR A 94 -14.16 -9.24 6.37
N PRO A 95 -14.53 -8.02 6.80
CA PRO A 95 -15.91 -7.70 7.14
C PRO A 95 -16.87 -7.82 5.96
N GLU A 96 -18.16 -7.94 6.28
CA GLU A 96 -19.24 -7.94 5.29
C GLU A 96 -19.15 -6.71 4.37
N GLY A 97 -19.35 -6.91 3.06
CA GLY A 97 -19.24 -5.86 2.04
C GLY A 97 -17.81 -5.57 1.57
N PHE A 98 -16.79 -6.26 2.07
CA PHE A 98 -15.41 -6.06 1.60
C PHE A 98 -15.24 -6.31 0.09
N GLU A 99 -15.99 -7.27 -0.46
CA GLU A 99 -15.95 -7.61 -1.89
C GLU A 99 -16.38 -6.45 -2.80
N ASP A 100 -17.24 -5.55 -2.30
CA ASP A 100 -17.72 -4.39 -3.06
C ASP A 100 -16.61 -3.34 -3.30
N MET A 101 -15.48 -3.46 -2.59
CA MET A 101 -14.36 -2.54 -2.69
C MET A 101 -13.24 -3.06 -3.62
N LEU A 102 -13.34 -4.28 -4.15
CA LEU A 102 -12.23 -4.91 -4.88
C LEU A 102 -11.79 -4.11 -6.11
N GLU A 103 -12.73 -3.46 -6.81
CA GLU A 103 -12.42 -2.61 -7.96
C GLU A 103 -11.47 -1.45 -7.61
N TYR A 104 -11.46 -0.99 -6.35
CA TYR A 104 -10.53 0.06 -5.93
C TYR A 104 -9.09 -0.45 -5.92
N PHE A 105 -8.87 -1.73 -5.64
CA PHE A 105 -7.53 -2.33 -5.65
C PHE A 105 -7.10 -2.83 -7.02
N THR A 106 -8.02 -3.06 -7.95
CA THR A 106 -7.70 -3.65 -9.27
C THR A 106 -7.85 -2.67 -10.44
N VAL A 107 -8.61 -1.59 -10.28
CA VAL A 107 -8.92 -0.62 -11.34
C VAL A 107 -8.51 0.79 -10.96
N TYR A 108 -8.83 1.23 -9.74
CA TYR A 108 -8.61 2.61 -9.28
C TYR A 108 -7.30 2.81 -8.50
N GLU A 109 -6.46 1.79 -8.46
CA GLU A 109 -5.16 1.84 -7.80
C GLU A 109 -4.15 2.63 -8.64
N VAL A 110 -3.50 3.60 -8.01
CA VAL A 110 -2.32 4.28 -8.56
C VAL A 110 -1.09 3.96 -7.72
N LEU A 111 0.06 3.80 -8.36
CA LEU A 111 1.31 3.52 -7.64
C LEU A 111 1.62 4.64 -6.64
N TRP A 112 1.98 4.26 -5.41
CA TRP A 112 2.40 5.23 -4.39
C TRP A 112 3.55 6.10 -4.89
N PRO A 113 3.38 7.44 -4.97
CA PRO A 113 4.42 8.32 -5.51
C PRO A 113 5.76 8.23 -4.78
N ALA A 114 5.78 7.83 -3.51
CA ALA A 114 7.00 7.58 -2.74
C ALA A 114 7.93 6.53 -3.40
N VAL A 115 7.38 5.61 -4.20
CA VAL A 115 8.16 4.61 -4.96
C VAL A 115 8.91 5.23 -6.13
N MET A 116 8.42 6.36 -6.67
CA MET A 116 8.94 7.00 -7.88
C MET A 116 9.87 8.18 -7.59
N VAL A 117 9.93 8.66 -6.35
CA VAL A 117 10.72 9.84 -5.98
C VAL A 117 11.91 9.48 -5.08
N PRO A 118 13.02 10.24 -5.12
CA PRO A 118 14.10 10.07 -4.15
C PRO A 118 13.60 10.28 -2.72
N ALA A 119 14.21 9.58 -1.76
CA ALA A 119 13.89 9.77 -0.34
C ALA A 119 14.00 11.23 0.09
N GLU A 120 15.02 11.96 -0.39
CA GLU A 120 15.19 13.39 -0.13
C GLU A 120 13.97 14.23 -0.58
N ALA A 121 13.38 13.91 -1.73
CA ALA A 121 12.19 14.62 -2.20
C ALA A 121 10.97 14.29 -1.34
N LEU A 122 10.81 13.03 -0.94
CA LEU A 122 9.71 12.61 -0.07
C LEU A 122 9.79 13.27 1.31
N ASP A 123 10.99 13.33 1.91
CA ASP A 123 11.22 13.98 3.19
C ASP A 123 10.81 15.47 3.15
N ILE A 124 11.15 16.17 2.06
CA ILE A 124 10.77 17.57 1.84
C ILE A 124 9.25 17.72 1.66
N ILE A 125 8.61 16.81 0.92
CA ILE A 125 7.16 16.82 0.73
C ILE A 125 6.45 16.69 2.09
N ILE A 126 6.90 15.76 2.94
CA ILE A 126 6.35 15.56 4.28
C ILE A 126 6.57 16.81 5.14
N GLU A 127 7.80 17.34 5.18
CA GLU A 127 8.15 18.54 5.96
C GLU A 127 7.31 19.75 5.59
N GLU A 128 7.12 20.02 4.29
CA GLU A 128 6.32 21.15 3.84
C GLU A 128 4.82 20.94 4.10
N PHE A 129 4.30 19.72 3.99
CA PHE A 129 2.91 19.45 4.37
C PHE A 129 2.68 19.58 5.88
N ASP A 130 3.64 19.24 6.73
CA ASP A 130 3.55 19.49 8.17
C ASP A 130 3.44 20.99 8.48
N ASN A 131 4.13 21.86 7.71
CA ASN A 131 3.97 23.31 7.84
C ASN A 131 2.54 23.78 7.55
N PHE A 132 1.81 23.09 6.66
CA PHE A 132 0.40 23.37 6.41
C PHE A 132 -0.50 22.76 7.51
N PHE A 133 -0.44 21.44 7.69
CA PHE A 133 -1.38 20.71 8.56
C PHE A 133 -1.17 20.96 10.04
N LEU A 134 0.08 21.14 10.49
CA LEU A 134 0.43 21.25 11.90
C LEU A 134 0.76 22.69 12.31
N ALA A 135 1.44 23.45 11.46
CA ALA A 135 1.86 24.82 11.76
C ALA A 135 0.91 25.91 11.23
N GLY A 136 -0.11 25.56 10.43
CA GLY A 136 -1.14 26.49 9.96
C GLY A 136 -0.64 27.54 8.96
N GLN A 137 0.46 27.27 8.26
CA GLN A 137 0.96 28.16 7.21
C GLN A 137 0.03 28.16 5.98
N PRO A 138 -0.03 29.25 5.19
CA PRO A 138 -0.86 29.29 3.98
C PRO A 138 -0.43 28.25 2.94
N ILE A 139 -1.39 27.55 2.34
CA ILE A 139 -1.11 26.49 1.36
C ILE A 139 -0.34 27.01 0.14
N ASP A 140 -0.62 28.23 -0.33
CA ASP A 140 0.08 28.81 -1.48
C ASP A 140 1.59 29.02 -1.21
N GLU A 141 1.94 29.43 0.02
CA GLU A 141 3.34 29.59 0.44
C GLU A 141 4.05 28.24 0.56
N VAL A 142 3.37 27.26 1.19
CA VAL A 142 3.85 25.88 1.33
C VAL A 142 4.10 25.26 -0.05
N MET A 143 3.13 25.35 -0.97
CA MET A 143 3.25 24.79 -2.32
C MET A 143 4.35 25.47 -3.14
N SER A 144 4.53 26.78 -3.00
CA SER A 144 5.62 27.52 -3.65
C SER A 144 6.99 27.04 -3.18
N ARG A 145 7.19 26.86 -1.87
CA ARG A 145 8.45 26.34 -1.31
C ARG A 145 8.68 24.88 -1.66
N LEU A 146 7.66 24.03 -1.54
CA LEU A 146 7.72 22.62 -1.91
C LEU A 146 8.21 22.49 -3.35
N LYS A 147 7.60 23.22 -4.29
CA LYS A 147 8.01 23.22 -5.70
C LYS A 147 9.47 23.65 -5.87
N GLY A 148 9.87 24.77 -5.24
CA GLY A 148 11.23 25.28 -5.31
C GLY A 148 12.29 24.32 -4.77
N ARG A 149 11.93 23.46 -3.81
CA ARG A 149 12.83 22.48 -3.19
C ARG A 149 12.83 21.13 -3.92
N VAL A 150 11.67 20.67 -4.38
CA VAL A 150 11.48 19.33 -4.99
C VAL A 150 11.84 19.31 -6.48
N ASP A 151 11.45 20.31 -7.27
CA ASP A 151 11.70 20.32 -8.72
C ASP A 151 13.18 20.14 -9.08
N PRO A 152 14.15 20.82 -8.41
CA PRO A 152 15.57 20.64 -8.70
C PRO A 152 16.09 19.24 -8.38
N ILE A 153 15.44 18.50 -7.47
CA ILE A 153 15.81 17.11 -7.13
C ILE A 153 15.34 16.18 -8.25
N LEU A 154 14.09 16.34 -8.69
CA LEU A 154 13.50 15.51 -9.75
C LEU A 154 14.20 15.71 -11.09
N GLN A 155 14.70 16.91 -11.39
CA GLN A 155 15.42 17.22 -12.63
C GLN A 155 16.84 16.63 -12.71
N ARG A 156 17.37 16.03 -11.62
CA ARG A 156 18.70 15.40 -11.60
C ARG A 156 18.67 13.93 -12.03
N GLN A 157 17.48 13.34 -12.16
CA GLN A 157 17.29 11.96 -12.63
C GLN A 157 17.36 11.88 -14.16
#